data_AF-A0A352F8K8-F1
#
_entry.id   AF-A0A352F8K8-F1
#
_cell.length_a   1.000
_cell.length_b   1.000
_cell.length_c   1.000
_cell.angle_alpha   90.00
_cell.angle_beta   90.00
_cell.angle_gamma   90.00
#
_symmetry.space_group_name_H-M   'P 1'
#
loop_
_entity.id
_entity.type
_entity.pdbx_description
1 polymer ?
#
loop_
_entity_poly.entity_id
_entity_poly.type
_entity_poly.pdbx_seq_one_letter_code
_entity_poly.pdbx_strand_id
1 'polypeptide(L)'
;MEPIELDSNHKRVLSGTIYLIEKLVNELEQELFSPPETIMVKKTGIPDTESQDRCLAVIGEVKAMIGNFSVKYGLEQEQFELQQLINAKKAVMWEMLHETESRHLAKYGVFPAEIVGEFDADIRKLLKLVEKL
;
A
#
# COMPACT_ATOMS: atom_id res chain seq x y z
N MET A 1 30.93 -5.10 -10.03
CA MET A 1 30.84 -6.44 -9.41
C MET A 1 29.86 -7.21 -10.27
N GLU A 2 30.23 -8.40 -10.77
CA GLU A 2 29.30 -9.21 -11.55
C GLU A 2 28.18 -9.75 -10.64
N PRO A 3 26.92 -9.77 -11.09
CA PRO A 3 25.81 -10.29 -10.28
C PRO A 3 25.96 -11.78 -9.99
N ILE A 4 25.52 -12.21 -8.82
CA ILE A 4 25.34 -13.63 -8.51
C ILE A 4 24.18 -14.15 -9.34
N GLU A 5 24.41 -15.19 -10.12
CA GLU A 5 23.34 -15.84 -10.89
C GLU A 5 22.43 -16.66 -9.98
N LEU A 6 21.19 -16.20 -9.89
CA LEU A 6 20.04 -16.95 -9.39
C LEU A 6 19.18 -17.37 -10.58
N ASP A 7 18.50 -18.52 -10.49
CA ASP A 7 17.50 -18.86 -11.50
C ASP A 7 16.31 -17.87 -11.48
N SER A 8 15.54 -17.90 -12.56
CA SER A 8 14.44 -16.96 -12.80
C SER A 8 13.34 -17.02 -11.74
N ASN A 9 13.08 -18.18 -11.13
CA ASN A 9 12.06 -18.31 -10.09
C ASN A 9 12.54 -17.64 -8.80
N HIS A 10 13.79 -17.87 -8.40
CA HIS A 10 14.37 -17.19 -7.25
C HIS A 10 14.46 -15.69 -7.46
N LYS A 11 14.88 -15.21 -8.63
CA LYS A 11 14.90 -13.78 -8.96
C LYS A 11 13.50 -13.17 -8.85
N ARG A 12 12.49 -13.81 -9.44
CA ARG A 12 11.11 -13.33 -9.40
C ARG A 12 10.56 -13.20 -7.98
N VAL A 13 10.74 -14.23 -7.15
CA VAL A 13 10.28 -14.19 -5.75
C VAL A 13 11.03 -13.12 -4.95
N LEU A 14 12.34 -13.02 -5.16
CA LEU A 14 13.18 -12.03 -4.49
C LEU A 14 12.80 -10.60 -4.89
N SER A 15 12.64 -10.32 -6.19
CA SER A 15 12.21 -9.01 -6.69
C SER A 15 10.87 -8.59 -6.10
N GLY A 16 9.87 -9.46 -6.11
CA GLY A 16 8.56 -9.13 -5.54
C GLY A 16 8.61 -8.89 -4.02
N THR A 17 9.42 -9.67 -3.30
CA THR A 17 9.61 -9.50 -1.85
C THR A 17 10.31 -8.17 -1.54
N ILE A 18 11.38 -7.86 -2.26
CA ILE A 18 12.15 -6.62 -2.07
C ILE A 18 11.34 -5.39 -2.44
N TYR A 19 10.56 -5.46 -3.53
CA TYR A 19 9.62 -4.40 -3.90
C TYR A 19 8.58 -4.13 -2.81
N LEU A 20 8.03 -5.17 -2.19
CA LEU A 20 7.08 -5.00 -1.09
C LEU A 20 7.73 -4.34 0.13
N ILE A 21 8.95 -4.75 0.49
CA ILE A 21 9.71 -4.13 1.59
C ILE A 21 9.98 -2.66 1.27
N GLU A 22 10.42 -2.34 0.05
CA GLU A 22 10.65 -0.97 -0.41
C GLU A 22 9.38 -0.11 -0.25
N LYS A 23 8.22 -0.64 -0.67
CA LYS A 23 6.94 0.04 -0.52
C LYS A 23 6.60 0.35 0.94
N LEU A 24 6.74 -0.63 1.83
CA LEU A 24 6.45 -0.46 3.26
C LEU A 24 7.40 0.55 3.93
N VAL A 25 8.67 0.54 3.55
CA VAL A 25 9.68 1.47 4.08
C VAL A 25 9.40 2.90 3.60
N ASN A 26 8.98 3.08 2.35
CA ASN A 26 8.57 4.39 1.83
C ASN A 26 7.30 4.90 2.52
N GLU A 27 6.33 4.04 2.80
CA GLU A 27 5.13 4.39 3.58
C GLU A 27 5.50 4.85 4.99
N LEU A 28 6.39 4.12 5.68
CA LEU A 28 6.87 4.49 7.02
C LEU A 28 7.63 5.84 7.01
N GLU A 29 8.46 6.08 6.00
CA GLU A 29 9.16 7.35 5.86
C GLU A 29 8.19 8.53 5.71
N GLN A 30 7.16 8.37 4.86
CA GLN A 30 6.09 9.36 4.71
C GLN A 30 5.36 9.58 6.03
N GLU A 31 5.02 8.50 6.73
CA GLU A 31 4.34 8.56 8.03
C GLU A 31 5.14 9.30 9.11
N LEU A 32 6.47 9.27 9.05
CA LEU A 32 7.34 9.98 10.00
C LEU A 32 7.61 11.42 9.59
N PHE A 33 7.91 11.67 8.31
CA PHE A 33 8.38 12.99 7.84
C PHE A 33 7.24 13.92 7.41
N SER A 34 6.20 13.36 6.78
CA SER A 34 5.03 14.12 6.29
C SER A 34 3.77 13.28 6.48
N PRO A 35 3.32 13.10 7.75
CA PRO A 35 2.22 12.21 8.06
C PRO A 35 0.98 12.63 7.26
N PRO A 36 0.40 11.75 6.43
CA PRO A 36 -0.78 12.12 5.66
C PRO A 36 -1.95 12.39 6.61
N GLU A 37 -2.72 13.44 6.31
CA GLU A 37 -3.98 13.71 6.98
C GLU A 37 -4.99 12.61 6.62
N THR A 38 -5.48 11.93 7.64
CA THR A 38 -6.45 10.82 7.49
C THR A 38 -7.77 11.18 8.13
N ILE A 39 -8.89 10.90 7.45
CA ILE A 39 -10.24 11.18 7.96
C ILE A 39 -10.64 10.19 9.06
N MET A 40 -10.30 8.91 8.88
CA MET A 40 -10.77 7.81 9.74
C MET A 40 -9.79 7.42 10.85
N VAL A 41 -8.57 7.95 10.84
CA VAL A 41 -7.50 7.54 11.76
C VAL A 41 -6.92 8.79 12.41
N LYS A 42 -6.80 8.75 13.75
CA LYS A 42 -6.04 9.75 14.51
C LYS A 42 -4.76 9.10 15.02
N LYS A 43 -3.61 9.59 14.56
CA LYS A 43 -2.30 9.12 15.01
C LYS A 43 -1.96 9.79 16.34
N THR A 44 -1.54 9.00 17.31
CA THR A 44 -1.13 9.46 18.65
C THR A 44 0.23 8.87 19.00
N GLY A 45 1.00 9.55 19.86
CA GLY A 45 2.34 9.09 20.24
C GLY A 45 3.38 9.38 19.15
N ILE A 46 3.43 10.63 18.70
CA ILE A 46 4.48 11.10 17.78
C ILE A 46 5.84 10.83 18.46
N PRO A 47 6.78 10.12 17.81
CA PRO A 47 8.11 9.92 18.36
C PRO A 47 8.75 11.26 18.70
N ASP A 48 9.54 11.30 19.77
CA ASP A 48 10.43 12.45 19.96
C ASP A 48 11.40 12.55 18.77
N THR A 49 12.00 13.74 18.59
CA THR A 49 12.89 14.01 17.45
C THR A 49 14.05 13.00 17.36
N GLU A 50 14.62 12.58 18.49
CA GLU A 50 15.72 11.61 18.50
C GLU A 50 15.25 10.23 18.02
N SER A 51 14.08 9.79 18.46
CA SER A 51 13.45 8.55 18.02
C SER A 51 13.09 8.60 16.52
N GLN A 52 12.58 9.74 16.05
CA GLN A 52 12.30 9.96 14.63
C GLN A 52 13.57 9.90 13.78
N ASP A 53 14.63 10.60 14.18
CA ASP A 53 15.91 10.64 13.47
C ASP A 53 16.55 9.24 13.41
N ARG A 54 16.49 8.48 14.51
CA ARG A 54 16.94 7.09 14.55
C ARG A 54 16.16 6.21 13.57
N CYS A 55 14.84 6.33 13.53
CA CYS A 55 14.01 5.59 12.57
C CYS A 55 14.35 5.95 11.12
N LEU A 56 14.51 7.24 10.82
CA LEU A 56 14.87 7.70 9.47
C LEU A 56 16.26 7.21 9.05
N ALA A 57 17.23 7.17 9.97
CA ALA A 57 18.55 6.60 9.71
C ALA A 57 18.45 5.11 9.32
N VAL A 58 17.69 4.32 10.08
CA VAL A 58 17.46 2.89 9.79
C VAL A 58 16.71 2.70 8.47
N ILE A 59 15.72 3.54 8.16
CA ILE A 59 15.03 3.54 6.87
C ILE A 59 16.03 3.75 5.72
N GLY A 60 16.95 4.71 5.88
CA GLY A 60 18.03 4.95 4.91
C GLY A 60 18.93 3.74 4.70
N GLU A 61 19.32 3.06 5.78
CA GLU A 61 20.12 1.82 5.72
C GLU A 61 19.39 0.70 4.98
N VAL A 62 18.08 0.53 5.24
CA VAL A 62 17.26 -0.48 4.54
C VAL A 62 17.19 -0.18 3.04
N LYS A 63 16.93 1.07 2.65
CA LYS A 63 16.91 1.48 1.23
C LYS A 63 18.26 1.24 0.54
N ALA A 64 19.36 1.55 1.22
CA ALA A 64 20.70 1.26 0.71
C ALA A 64 20.92 -0.24 0.52
N MET A 65 20.45 -1.08 1.45
CA MET A 65 20.54 -2.53 1.34
C MET A 65 19.70 -3.08 0.16
N ILE A 66 18.52 -2.51 -0.08
CA ILE A 66 17.68 -2.84 -1.25
C ILE A 66 18.42 -2.55 -2.56
N GLY A 67 19.05 -1.37 -2.68
CA GLY A 67 19.88 -1.03 -3.84
C GLY A 67 21.04 -2.01 -4.03
N ASN A 68 21.69 -2.40 -2.93
CA ASN A 68 22.75 -3.41 -2.95
C ASN A 68 22.24 -4.79 -3.39
N PHE A 69 21.03 -5.18 -3.00
CA PHE A 69 20.41 -6.44 -3.44
C PHE A 69 20.16 -6.45 -4.94
N SER A 70 19.63 -5.34 -5.48
CA SER A 70 19.40 -5.21 -6.93
C SER A 70 20.69 -5.41 -7.72
N VAL A 71 21.78 -4.76 -7.31
CA VAL A 71 23.09 -4.92 -7.98
C VAL A 71 23.66 -6.33 -7.78
N LYS A 72 23.65 -6.83 -6.54
CA LYS A 72 24.30 -8.10 -6.18
C LYS A 72 23.63 -9.32 -6.82
N TYR A 73 22.31 -9.30 -6.97
CA TYR A 73 21.54 -10.44 -7.50
C TYR A 73 20.99 -10.19 -8.91
N GLY A 74 21.31 -9.04 -9.51
CA GLY A 74 20.83 -8.67 -10.84
C GLY A 74 19.30 -8.61 -10.90
N LEU A 75 18.69 -7.91 -9.93
CA LEU A 75 17.25 -7.68 -9.90
C LEU A 75 16.93 -6.48 -10.78
N GLU A 76 16.06 -6.69 -11.77
CA GLU A 76 15.65 -5.64 -12.70
C GLU A 76 14.55 -4.77 -12.07
N GLN A 77 14.59 -3.47 -12.39
CA GLN A 77 13.50 -2.57 -12.09
C GLN A 77 12.38 -2.81 -13.08
N GLU A 78 11.20 -3.19 -12.55
CA GLU A 78 10.01 -3.30 -13.37
C GLU A 78 9.49 -1.90 -13.73
N GLN A 79 9.25 -1.67 -15.01
CA GLN A 79 8.66 -0.43 -15.49
C GLN A 79 7.15 -0.61 -15.63
N PHE A 80 6.40 0.19 -14.89
CA PHE A 80 4.95 0.26 -15.01
C PHE A 80 4.56 1.64 -15.52
N GLU A 81 3.63 1.66 -16.46
CA GLU A 81 2.94 2.89 -16.81
C GLU A 81 2.15 3.39 -15.59
N LEU A 82 2.28 4.67 -15.26
CA LEU A 82 1.58 5.26 -14.11
C LEU A 82 0.07 4.99 -14.17
N GLN A 83 -0.52 5.03 -15.37
CA GLN A 83 -1.93 4.71 -15.56
C GLN A 83 -2.29 3.27 -15.20
N GLN A 84 -1.40 2.30 -15.44
CA GLN A 84 -1.63 0.91 -15.02
C GLN A 84 -1.64 0.79 -13.50
N LEU A 85 -0.74 1.51 -12.82
CA LEU A 85 -0.72 1.57 -11.36
C LEU A 85 -2.02 2.20 -10.81
N ILE A 86 -2.45 3.33 -11.38
CA ILE A 86 -3.71 3.99 -11.00
C ILE A 86 -4.89 3.03 -11.17
N ASN A 87 -4.99 2.37 -12.34
CA ASN A 87 -6.07 1.42 -12.62
C ASN A 87 -6.06 0.23 -11.65
N ALA A 88 -4.88 -0.30 -11.31
CA ALA A 88 -4.75 -1.38 -10.34
C ALA A 88 -5.22 -0.95 -8.94
N LYS A 89 -4.86 0.25 -8.48
CA LYS A 89 -5.33 0.79 -7.19
C LYS A 89 -6.83 1.05 -7.19
N LYS A 90 -7.36 1.57 -8.29
CA LYS A 90 -8.79 1.78 -8.50
C LYS A 90 -9.58 0.48 -8.43
N ALA A 91 -9.09 -0.59 -9.07
CA ALA A 91 -9.72 -1.90 -9.00
C ALA A 91 -9.80 -2.42 -7.55
N VAL A 92 -8.71 -2.30 -6.78
CA VAL A 92 -8.69 -2.69 -5.37
C VAL A 92 -9.68 -1.86 -4.54
N MET A 93 -9.69 -0.53 -4.70
CA MET A 93 -10.64 0.33 -3.99
C MET A 93 -12.09 -0.01 -4.35
N TRP A 94 -12.36 -0.28 -5.63
CA TRP A 94 -13.68 -0.68 -6.10
C TRP A 94 -14.12 -2.01 -5.47
N GLU A 95 -13.26 -3.02 -5.45
CA GLU A 95 -13.54 -4.33 -4.85
C GLU A 95 -13.84 -4.20 -3.35
N MET A 96 -13.02 -3.43 -2.61
CA MET A 96 -13.23 -3.19 -1.18
C MET A 96 -14.56 -2.48 -0.90
N LEU A 97 -14.94 -1.49 -1.70
CA LEU A 97 -16.21 -0.77 -1.55
C LEU A 97 -17.42 -1.61 -1.98
N HIS A 98 -17.25 -2.47 -2.98
CA HIS A 98 -18.31 -3.38 -3.41
C HIS A 98 -18.64 -4.40 -2.31
N GLU A 99 -17.62 -4.98 -1.68
CA GLU A 99 -17.77 -5.93 -0.58
C GLU A 99 -18.28 -5.29 0.73
N THR A 100 -18.42 -3.96 0.79
CA THR A 100 -19.02 -3.27 1.93
C THR A 100 -20.49 -2.88 1.71
N GLU A 101 -21.10 -3.21 0.56
CA GLU A 101 -22.55 -3.07 0.39
C GLU A 101 -23.32 -3.91 1.43
N SER A 102 -24.52 -3.46 1.82
CA SER A 102 -25.33 -4.07 2.88
C SER A 102 -25.53 -5.59 2.71
N ARG A 103 -25.74 -6.05 1.48
CA ARG A 103 -25.92 -7.47 1.14
C ARG A 103 -24.67 -8.33 1.41
N HIS A 104 -23.48 -7.74 1.33
CA HIS A 104 -22.21 -8.41 1.65
C HIS A 104 -21.97 -8.35 3.16
N LEU A 105 -22.24 -7.21 3.78
CA LEU A 105 -22.11 -7.03 5.23
C LEU A 105 -23.07 -7.92 6.04
N ALA A 106 -24.22 -8.30 5.48
CA ALA A 106 -25.16 -9.24 6.10
C ALA A 106 -24.55 -10.62 6.45
N LYS A 107 -23.39 -10.97 5.86
CA LYS A 107 -22.63 -12.18 6.22
C LYS A 107 -21.93 -12.08 7.59
N TYR A 108 -21.73 -10.87 8.10
CA TYR A 108 -21.03 -10.60 9.37
C TYR A 108 -21.98 -10.30 10.52
N GLY A 109 -23.29 -10.21 10.26
CA GLY A 109 -24.31 -9.94 11.27
C GLY A 109 -25.62 -9.48 10.64
N VAL A 110 -26.65 -9.28 11.47
CA VAL A 110 -27.93 -8.72 11.02
C VAL A 110 -27.72 -7.25 10.64
N PHE A 111 -27.89 -6.92 9.36
CA PHE A 111 -27.84 -5.54 8.88
C PHE A 111 -29.21 -4.87 9.09
N PRO A 112 -29.28 -3.66 9.67
CA PRO A 112 -30.56 -3.01 9.95
C PRO A 112 -31.30 -2.65 8.65
N ALA A 113 -32.51 -3.19 8.47
CA ALA A 113 -33.27 -3.08 7.22
C ALA A 113 -33.69 -1.63 6.92
N GLU A 114 -33.84 -0.81 7.96
CA GLU A 114 -34.30 0.58 7.88
C GLU A 114 -33.30 1.50 7.18
N ILE A 115 -32.00 1.17 7.23
CA ILE A 115 -30.93 2.02 6.69
C ILE A 115 -30.30 1.49 5.40
N VAL A 116 -30.67 0.29 4.95
CA VAL A 116 -30.08 -0.39 3.77
C VAL A 116 -30.03 0.54 2.54
N GLY A 117 -31.15 1.19 2.23
CA GLY A 117 -31.26 2.03 1.04
C GLY A 117 -30.34 3.25 1.07
N GLU A 118 -30.28 3.94 2.21
CA GLU A 118 -29.41 5.12 2.41
C GLU A 118 -27.94 4.70 2.41
N PHE A 119 -27.60 3.67 3.19
CA PHE A 119 -26.23 3.15 3.28
C PHE A 119 -25.68 2.74 1.91
N ASP A 120 -26.41 1.91 1.15
CA ASP A 120 -25.95 1.48 -0.18
C ASP A 120 -25.91 2.65 -1.17
N ALA A 121 -26.75 3.68 -1.00
CA ALA A 121 -26.67 4.88 -1.83
C ALA A 121 -25.37 5.65 -1.57
N ASP A 122 -24.90 5.72 -0.33
CA ASP A 122 -23.64 6.37 0.02
C ASP A 122 -22.43 5.58 -0.47
N ILE A 123 -22.42 4.25 -0.32
CA ILE A 123 -21.38 3.39 -0.90
C ILE A 123 -21.31 3.57 -2.43
N ARG A 124 -22.46 3.59 -3.12
CA ARG A 124 -22.52 3.83 -4.57
C ARG A 124 -22.03 5.23 -4.97
N LYS A 125 -22.25 6.27 -4.15
CA LYS A 125 -21.68 7.61 -4.41
C LYS A 125 -20.16 7.55 -4.35
N LEU A 126 -19.60 6.85 -3.37
CA LEU A 126 -18.15 6.71 -3.22
C LEU A 126 -17.52 5.87 -4.34
N LEU A 127 -18.16 4.76 -4.75
CA LEU A 127 -17.76 3.97 -5.92
C LEU A 127 -17.65 4.83 -7.18
N LYS A 128 -18.66 5.66 -7.46
CA LYS A 128 -18.66 6.59 -8.61
C LYS A 128 -17.54 7.64 -8.56
N LEU A 129 -17.04 7.98 -7.38
CA LEU A 129 -15.89 8.88 -7.24
C LEU A 129 -14.59 8.15 -7.51
N VAL A 130 -14.42 6.94 -6.96
CA VAL A 130 -13.27 6.06 -7.23
C VAL A 130 -13.16 5.74 -8.72
N GLU A 131 -14.29 5.56 -9.41
CA GLU A 131 -14.32 5.30 -10.85
C GLU A 131 -13.84 6.49 -11.71
N LYS A 132 -13.75 7.70 -11.16
CA LYS A 132 -13.28 8.90 -11.89
C LYS A 132 -11.78 9.16 -11.74
N LEU A 133 -11.10 8.43 -10.85
CA LEU A 133 -9.64 8.34 -10.79
C LEU A 133 -9.12 7.61 -12.04
#